data_AF-A0A1H8D0I6-F1
#
_entry.id   AF-A0A1H8D0I6-F1
#
_cell.length_a   1.000
_cell.length_b   1.000
_cell.length_c   1.000
_cell.angle_alpha   90.00
_cell.angle_beta   90.00
_cell.angle_gamma   90.00
#
_symmetry.space_group_name_H-M   'P 1'
#
loop_
_entity.id
_entity.type
_entity.pdbx_description
1 polymer ?
#
loop_
_entity_poly.entity_id
_entity_poly.type
_entity_poly.pdbx_seq_one_letter_code
_entity_poly.pdbx_strand_id
1 'polypeptide(L)' 'MAYKEPFLHQPFHELGFSREFCVVNEQLGFFTLNDLLQHTPEYLRNLPAFSRDMLLEYVNFMENKGVGDYLDGL' A
#
# COMPACT_ATOMS: atom_id res chain seq x y z
N MET A 1 -2.46 15.12 0.84
CA MET A 1 -3.33 15.17 2.04
C MET A 1 -2.65 14.38 3.14
N ALA A 2 -2.69 14.82 4.40
CA ALA A 2 -2.22 13.97 5.49
C ALA A 2 -3.36 13.02 5.88
N TYR A 3 -3.21 11.73 5.60
CA TYR A 3 -4.20 10.73 6.00
C TYR A 3 -4.20 10.60 7.53
N LYS A 4 -5.40 10.47 8.12
CA LYS A 4 -5.63 10.66 9.56
C LYS A 4 -5.36 9.39 10.37
N GLU A 5 -5.37 8.25 9.71
CA GLU A 5 -5.37 6.94 10.33
C GLU A 5 -3.93 6.56 10.72
N PRO A 6 -3.68 6.23 12.00
CA PRO A 6 -2.33 5.96 12.49
C PRO A 6 -1.69 4.74 11.84
N PHE A 7 -2.49 3.74 11.43
CA PHE A 7 -1.98 2.54 10.77
C PHE A 7 -1.39 2.83 9.38
N LEU A 8 -1.73 3.97 8.76
CA LEU A 8 -1.17 4.34 7.46
C LEU A 8 0.30 4.76 7.56
N HIS A 9 0.74 5.16 8.75
CA HIS A 9 2.10 5.57 9.05
C HIS A 9 2.91 4.46 9.72
N GLN A 10 2.29 3.28 9.92
CA GLN A 10 2.98 2.11 10.46
C GLN A 10 3.73 1.38 9.35
N PRO A 11 4.86 0.73 9.68
CA PRO A 11 5.60 -0.07 8.72
C PRO A 11 4.81 -1.32 8.32
N PHE A 12 4.95 -1.76 7.06
CA PHE A 12 4.18 -2.89 6.50
C PHE A 12 4.29 -4.18 7.34
N HIS A 13 5.45 -4.43 7.94
CA HIS A 13 5.67 -5.62 8.77
C HIS A 13 4.84 -5.63 10.08
N GLU A 14 4.40 -4.47 10.58
CA GLU A 14 3.50 -4.38 11.75
C GLU A 14 2.02 -4.57 11.36
N LEU A 15 1.69 -4.37 10.09
CA LEU A 15 0.32 -4.42 9.58
C LEU A 15 -0.11 -5.83 9.16
N GLY A 16 0.83 -6.79 9.14
CA GLY A 16 0.56 -8.18 8.78
C GLY A 16 0.59 -8.45 7.27
N PHE A 17 1.23 -7.57 6.48
CA PHE A 17 1.50 -7.85 5.07
C PHE A 17 2.47 -9.02 4.91
N SER A 18 2.40 -9.67 3.75
CA SER A 18 3.30 -10.72 3.36
C SER A 18 4.75 -10.24 3.35
N ARG A 19 5.67 -11.16 3.63
CA ARG A 19 7.10 -10.84 3.61
C ARG A 19 7.55 -10.36 2.24
N GLU A 20 6.98 -10.95 1.18
CA GLU A 20 7.26 -10.56 -0.19
C GLU A 20 6.84 -9.11 -0.46
N PHE A 21 5.63 -8.73 -0.04
CA PHE A 21 5.13 -7.37 -0.12
C PHE A 21 6.06 -6.39 0.61
N CYS A 22 6.46 -6.69 1.85
CA CYS A 22 7.35 -5.83 2.62
C CYS A 22 8.70 -5.62 1.91
N VAL A 23 9.34 -6.70 1.44
CA VAL A 23 10.65 -6.64 0.77
C VAL A 23 10.58 -5.84 -0.52
N VAL A 24 9.56 -6.06 -1.35
CA VAL A 24 9.39 -5.32 -2.61
C VAL A 24 9.16 -3.84 -2.35
N ASN A 25 8.29 -3.50 -1.40
CA ASN A 25 8.01 -2.11 -1.07
C ASN A 25 9.26 -1.40 -0.52
N GLU A 26 10.02 -2.04 0.38
CA GLU A 26 11.27 -1.48 0.89
C GLU A 26 12.30 -1.25 -0.22
N GLN A 27 12.41 -2.17 -1.19
CA GLN A 27 13.30 -1.99 -2.35
C GLN A 27 12.89 -0.82 -3.25
N LEU A 28 11.60 -0.52 -3.31
CA LEU A 28 11.03 0.62 -4.03
C LEU A 28 11.10 1.92 -3.22
N GLY A 29 11.52 1.87 -1.96
CA GLY A 29 11.60 3.02 -1.05
C GLY A 29 10.28 3.36 -0.36
N PHE A 30 9.29 2.46 -0.39
CA PHE A 30 8.04 2.58 0.37
C PHE A 30 8.17 1.83 1.69
N PHE A 31 7.83 2.50 2.78
CA PHE A 31 7.91 1.91 4.12
C PHE A 31 6.54 1.83 4.79
N THR A 32 5.60 2.68 4.36
CA THR A 32 4.28 2.82 4.96
C THR A 32 3.18 2.91 3.89
N LEU A 33 1.93 2.64 4.27
CA LEU A 33 0.79 2.78 3.34
C LEU A 33 0.58 4.24 2.90
N ASN A 34 0.93 5.20 3.76
CA ASN A 34 0.92 6.61 3.41
C ASN A 34 1.85 6.90 2.22
N ASP A 35 3.03 6.26 2.14
CA ASP A 35 3.95 6.44 1.02
C ASP A 35 3.29 5.99 -0.29
N LEU A 36 2.66 4.81 -0.29
CA LEU A 36 1.93 4.29 -1.45
C LEU A 36 0.79 5.23 -1.87
N LEU A 37 0.03 5.74 -0.91
CA LEU A 37 -1.09 6.65 -1.15
C LEU A 37 -0.66 8.03 -1.70
N GLN A 38 0.60 8.44 -1.54
CA GLN A 38 1.10 9.66 -2.20
C GLN A 38 1.28 9.46 -3.72
N HIS A 39 1.30 8.22 -4.21
CA HIS A 39 1.48 7.91 -5.61
C HIS A 39 0.15 7.68 -6.33
N THR A 40 0.14 7.95 -7.63
CA THR A 40 -1.04 7.67 -8.42
C THR A 40 -1.23 6.16 -8.62
N PRO A 41 -2.48 5.70 -8.68
CA PRO A 41 -2.89 4.39 -9.23
C PRO A 41 -2.06 3.88 -10.41
N GLU A 42 -1.93 4.71 -11.44
CA GLU A 42 -1.23 4.38 -12.67
C GLU A 42 0.26 4.18 -12.44
N TYR A 43 0.86 4.96 -11.53
CA TYR A 43 2.26 4.79 -11.16
C TYR A 43 2.46 3.44 -10.48
N LEU A 44 1.63 3.11 -9.47
CA LEU A 44 1.73 1.85 -8.73
C LEU A 44 1.52 0.62 -9.63
N ARG A 45 0.56 0.68 -10.57
CA ARG A 45 0.32 -0.39 -11.56
C ARG A 45 1.46 -0.58 -12.56
N ASN A 46 2.23 0.48 -12.85
CA ASN A 46 3.36 0.42 -13.78
C ASN A 46 4.68 0.00 -13.12
N LEU A 47 4.71 -0.20 -11.80
CA LEU A 47 5.89 -0.67 -11.11
C LEU A 47 6.14 -2.15 -11.43
N PRO A 48 7.28 -2.51 -12.06
CA PRO A 48 7.54 -3.88 -12.53
C PRO A 48 7.67 -4.90 -11.39
N ALA A 49 7.94 -4.43 -10.16
CA ALA A 49 8.04 -5.28 -8.98
C ALA A 49 6.69 -5.48 -8.27
N PHE A 50 5.66 -4.69 -8.59
CA PHE A 50 4.35 -4.77 -7.94
C PHE A 50 3.47 -5.76 -8.68
N SER A 51 3.38 -6.98 -8.14
CA SER A 51 2.55 -8.02 -8.73
C SER A 51 1.06 -7.74 -8.53
N ARG A 52 0.21 -8.40 -9.33
CA ARG A 52 -1.25 -8.33 -9.15
C ARG A 52 -1.67 -8.79 -7.75
N ASP A 53 -0.99 -9.79 -7.19
CA ASP A 53 -1.27 -10.31 -5.85
C ASP A 53 -0.96 -9.28 -4.77
N MET A 54 0.13 -8.51 -4.92
CA MET A 54 0.46 -7.41 -4.00
C MET A 54 -0.56 -6.27 -4.08
N LEU A 55 -1.04 -5.92 -5.28
CA LEU A 55 -2.12 -4.95 -5.42
C LEU A 55 -3.38 -5.42 -4.72
N LEU A 56 -3.75 -6.69 -4.89
CA LEU A 56 -4.91 -7.27 -4.21
C LEU A 56 -4.72 -7.29 -2.69
N GLU A 57 -3.54 -7.64 -2.20
CA GLU A 57 -3.23 -7.63 -0.77
C GLU A 57 -3.39 -6.23 -0.17
N TYR A 58 -2.85 -5.21 -0.86
CA TYR A 58 -3.00 -3.81 -0.50
C TYR A 58 -4.45 -3.34 -0.51
N VAL A 59 -5.19 -3.61 -1.60
CA VAL A 59 -6.60 -3.23 -1.73
C VAL A 59 -7.45 -3.90 -0.65
N ASN A 60 -7.31 -5.22 -0.48
CA ASN A 60 -8.04 -5.97 0.54
C ASN A 60 -7.74 -5.45 1.94
N PHE A 61 -6.49 -5.07 2.24
CA PHE A 61 -6.14 -4.50 3.54
C PHE A 61 -6.89 -3.17 3.77
N MET A 62 -6.88 -2.28 2.79
CA MET A 62 -7.52 -0.97 2.89
C MET A 62 -9.04 -1.08 3.01
N GLU A 63 -9.67 -1.98 2.25
CA GLU A 63 -11.10 -2.29 2.36
C GLU A 63 -11.45 -2.88 3.74
N ASN A 64 -10.65 -3.83 4.24
CA ASN A 64 -10.86 -4.42 5.57
C ASN A 64 -10.68 -3.40 6.71
N LYS A 65 -9.91 -2.34 6.50
CA LYS A 65 -9.77 -1.22 7.45
C LYS A 65 -10.87 -0.16 7.31
N GLY A 66 -11.76 -0.30 6.35
CA GLY A 66 -12.85 0.65 6.09
C GLY A 66 -12.37 1.97 5.47
N VAL A 67 -11.20 1.96 4.81
CA VAL A 67 -10.62 3.12 4.12
C VAL A 67 -10.43 2.84 2.63
N GLY A 68 -11.23 1.93 2.07
CA GLY A 68 -11.20 1.60 0.64
C GLY A 68 -11.42 2.83 -0.25
N ASP A 69 -12.18 3.82 0.24
CA ASP A 69 -12.42 5.09 -0.45
C ASP A 69 -11.12 5.90 -0.70
N TYR A 70 -10.01 5.58 -0.02
CA TYR A 70 -8.71 6.23 -0.31
C TYR A 70 -8.06 5.69 -1.57
N LEU A 71 -8.54 4.55 -2.04
CA LEU A 71 -8.12 3.92 -3.28
C LEU A 71 -9.03 4.31 -4.44
N ASP A 72 -10.00 5.22 -4.28
CA ASP A 72 -10.86 5.63 -5.38
C ASP A 72 -10.01 6.29 -6.48
N GLY A 73 -9.84 5.55 -7.58
CA GLY A 73 -8.91 5.84 -8.68
C GLY A 73 -7.89 4.73 -8.96
N LEU A 74 -7.68 3.79 -8.04
CA LEU A 74 -6.69 2.70 -8.10
C LEU A 74 -7.01 1.57 -9.05
#